data_AF-A0A3D2R996-F1
#
_entry.id   AF-A0A3D2R996-F1
#
_cell.length_a   1.000
_cell.length_b   1.000
_cell.length_c   1.000
_cell.angle_alpha   90.00
_cell.angle_beta   90.00
_cell.angle_gamma   90.00
#
_symmetry.space_group_name_H-M   'P 1'
#
loop_
_entity.id
_entity.type
_entity.pdbx_description
1 polymer ?
#
loop_
_entity_poly.entity_id
_entity_poly.type
_entity_poly.pdbx_seq_one_letter_code
_entity_poly.pdbx_strand_id
1 'polypeptide(L)'
;MNKIASKIAFTFLVTSFLFSGCKDNDDTPLAEVSPTFSFTHNWDGVPIENADYETTTYINERGESLTLSKLVYLISDITFTDAQGTSFSAGDYNLVDAREGVNLSFTPDVVIEEGTYNVSFT
;
A
#
# COMPACT_ATOMS: atom_id res chain seq x y z
N MET A 1 58.98 40.34 9.19
CA MET A 1 58.68 38.89 9.11
C MET A 1 57.17 38.55 9.25
N ASN A 2 56.25 39.51 9.34
CA ASN A 2 54.81 39.21 9.59
C ASN A 2 53.91 39.05 8.35
N LYS A 3 54.35 39.48 7.16
CA LYS A 3 53.51 39.42 5.94
C LYS A 3 53.40 38.00 5.34
N ILE A 4 54.40 37.14 5.59
CA ILE A 4 54.43 35.76 5.09
C ILE A 4 53.62 34.85 6.01
N ALA A 5 53.76 35.01 7.34
CA ALA A 5 52.96 34.30 8.33
C ALA A 5 51.45 34.59 8.19
N SER A 6 51.08 35.84 7.88
CA SER A 6 49.68 36.24 7.63
C SER A 6 49.10 35.63 6.35
N LYS A 7 49.90 35.49 5.27
CA LYS A 7 49.47 34.81 4.03
C LYS A 7 49.32 33.30 4.23
N ILE A 8 50.21 32.67 5.00
CA ILE A 8 50.13 31.23 5.31
C ILE A 8 48.89 30.94 6.18
N ALA A 9 48.60 31.78 7.17
CA ALA A 9 47.40 31.66 8.00
C ALA A 9 46.11 31.84 7.19
N PHE A 10 46.11 32.74 6.21
CA PHE A 10 44.95 32.97 5.34
C PHE A 10 44.73 31.79 4.35
N THR A 11 45.81 31.20 3.83
CA THR A 11 45.72 30.01 2.95
C THR A 11 45.22 28.78 3.69
N PHE A 12 45.58 28.60 4.97
CA PHE A 12 45.10 27.46 5.78
C PHE A 12 43.63 27.57 6.18
N LEU A 13 43.11 28.80 6.31
CA LEU A 13 41.71 29.05 6.67
C LEU A 13 40.75 28.81 5.48
N VAL A 14 41.21 29.03 4.25
CA VAL A 14 40.41 28.88 3.03
C VAL A 14 40.28 27.40 2.60
N THR A 15 41.27 26.55 2.87
CA THR A 15 41.20 25.10 2.57
C THR A 15 40.31 24.31 3.52
N SER A 16 40.04 24.81 4.73
CA SER A 16 39.18 24.13 5.69
C SER A 16 37.68 24.23 5.38
N PHE A 17 37.27 25.13 4.47
CA PHE A 17 35.88 25.32 4.05
C PHE A 17 35.43 24.38 2.91
N LEU A 18 36.35 23.62 2.30
CA LEU A 18 36.04 22.76 1.15
C LEU A 18 35.62 21.33 1.51
N PHE A 19 35.58 20.97 2.80
CA PHE A 19 35.20 19.62 3.25
C PHE A 19 33.88 19.53 4.03
N SER A 20 33.13 20.63 4.16
CA SER A 20 31.78 20.59 4.74
C SER A 20 30.73 20.20 3.71
N GLY A 21 30.94 19.08 3.03
CA GLY A 21 29.89 18.36 2.31
C GLY A 21 29.23 17.38 3.27
N CYS A 22 28.38 17.87 4.17
CA CYS A 22 27.42 17.00 4.86
C CYS A 22 26.40 16.56 3.81
N LYS A 23 26.62 15.37 3.25
CA LYS A 23 25.54 14.65 2.59
C LYS A 23 24.69 14.11 3.73
N ASP A 24 23.58 14.78 4.03
CA ASP A 24 22.51 14.17 4.82
C ASP A 24 22.06 12.95 4.03
N ASN A 25 22.63 11.82 4.38
CA ASN A 25 22.03 10.54 4.11
C ASN A 25 20.98 10.38 5.21
N ASP A 26 19.75 10.82 4.93
CA ASP A 26 18.56 10.24 5.54
C ASP A 26 18.48 8.75 5.10
N ASP A 27 19.45 7.95 5.55
CA ASP A 27 19.52 6.50 5.37
C ASP A 27 18.70 5.82 6.48
N THR A 28 17.56 6.41 6.89
CA THR A 28 16.59 5.67 7.69
C THR A 28 15.91 4.66 6.76
N PRO A 29 16.11 3.34 6.95
CA PRO A 29 15.42 2.34 6.15
C PRO A 29 13.91 2.50 6.34
N LEU A 30 13.16 2.30 5.25
CA LEU A 30 11.71 2.31 5.28
C LEU A 30 11.19 1.22 6.22
N ALA A 31 10.06 1.48 6.88
CA ALA A 31 9.47 0.52 7.78
C ALA A 31 8.92 -0.68 6.99
N GLU A 32 9.16 -1.90 7.49
CA GLU A 32 8.52 -3.10 6.98
C GLU A 32 7.08 -3.21 7.51
N VAL A 33 6.14 -3.54 6.62
CA VAL A 33 4.71 -3.63 6.91
C VAL A 33 4.09 -4.89 6.32
N SER A 34 3.03 -5.38 6.98
CA SER A 34 2.14 -6.42 6.46
C SER A 34 0.80 -5.80 6.06
N PRO A 35 0.55 -5.59 4.75
CA PRO A 35 -0.68 -4.96 4.30
C PRO A 35 -1.91 -5.81 4.66
N THR A 36 -3.02 -5.17 5.00
CA THR A 36 -4.28 -5.84 5.33
C THR A 36 -5.40 -5.29 4.45
N PHE A 37 -6.17 -6.18 3.82
CA PHE A 37 -7.34 -5.85 3.02
C PHE A 37 -8.60 -5.91 3.88
N SER A 38 -9.53 -4.98 3.64
CA SER A 38 -10.89 -5.00 4.20
C SER A 38 -11.90 -5.02 3.06
N PHE A 39 -12.74 -6.03 3.02
CA PHE A 39 -13.73 -6.22 1.96
C PHE A 39 -15.09 -5.64 2.38
N THR A 40 -15.62 -4.74 1.55
CA THR A 40 -16.95 -4.16 1.74
C THR A 40 -17.80 -4.41 0.49
N HIS A 41 -19.10 -4.56 0.68
CA HIS A 41 -20.04 -4.90 -0.38
C HIS A 41 -21.08 -3.79 -0.48
N ASN A 42 -21.22 -3.23 -1.68
CA ASN A 42 -22.06 -2.08 -1.91
C ASN A 42 -22.82 -2.24 -3.23
N TRP A 43 -24.04 -1.75 -3.28
CA TRP A 43 -24.83 -1.59 -4.49
C TRP A 43 -25.01 -0.10 -4.77
N ASP A 44 -24.53 0.39 -5.91
CA ASP A 44 -24.55 1.82 -6.27
C ASP A 44 -23.99 2.75 -5.17
N GLY A 45 -22.97 2.28 -4.46
CA GLY A 45 -22.33 3.01 -3.35
C GLY A 45 -23.06 2.91 -2.01
N VAL A 46 -24.20 2.23 -1.93
CA VAL A 46 -24.91 1.94 -0.68
C VAL A 46 -24.45 0.58 -0.14
N PRO A 47 -24.00 0.49 1.12
CA PRO A 47 -23.62 -0.79 1.73
C PRO A 47 -24.77 -1.80 1.70
N ILE A 48 -24.45 -3.04 1.35
CA ILE A 48 -25.38 -4.17 1.43
C ILE A 48 -25.29 -4.71 2.86
N GLU A 49 -26.39 -4.65 3.60
CA GLU A 49 -26.50 -5.22 4.93
C GLU A 49 -26.97 -6.68 4.86
N ASN A 50 -26.71 -7.46 5.92
CA ASN A 50 -27.18 -8.85 5.98
C ASN A 50 -28.72 -8.94 5.84
N ALA A 51 -29.45 -7.93 6.35
CA ALA A 51 -30.91 -7.87 6.28
C ALA A 51 -31.45 -7.68 4.85
N ASP A 52 -30.63 -7.23 3.90
CA ASP A 52 -31.02 -7.02 2.50
C ASP A 52 -31.09 -8.31 1.67
N TYR A 53 -30.40 -9.36 2.12
CA TYR A 53 -30.41 -10.63 1.42
C TYR A 53 -31.82 -11.23 1.42
N GLU A 54 -32.28 -11.65 0.24
CA GLU A 54 -33.60 -12.21 -0.05
C GLU A 54 -34.79 -11.25 0.14
N THR A 55 -34.57 -10.03 0.65
CA THR A 55 -35.63 -9.06 1.00
C THR A 55 -35.60 -7.82 0.09
N THR A 56 -34.42 -7.28 -0.20
CA THR A 56 -34.24 -6.04 -0.96
C THR A 56 -34.17 -6.35 -2.46
N THR A 57 -34.99 -5.65 -3.24
CA THR A 57 -34.97 -5.71 -4.70
C THR A 57 -34.04 -4.64 -5.26
N TYR A 58 -33.01 -5.08 -5.97
CA TYR A 58 -32.08 -4.22 -6.70
C TYR A 58 -32.47 -4.14 -8.18
N ILE A 59 -32.11 -3.04 -8.84
CA ILE A 59 -32.34 -2.83 -10.28
C ILE A 59 -30.97 -2.64 -10.94
N ASN A 60 -30.62 -3.50 -11.89
CA ASN A 60 -29.36 -3.34 -12.63
C ASN A 60 -29.45 -2.23 -13.70
N GLU A 61 -28.33 -1.90 -14.34
CA GLU A 61 -28.27 -0.88 -15.41
C GLU A 61 -29.18 -1.18 -16.61
N ARG A 62 -29.59 -2.44 -16.79
CA ARG A 62 -30.52 -2.87 -17.85
C ARG A 62 -31.99 -2.78 -17.43
N GLY A 63 -32.29 -2.31 -16.21
CA GLY A 63 -33.64 -2.19 -15.67
C GLY A 63 -34.24 -3.50 -15.16
N GLU A 64 -33.43 -4.55 -14.98
CA GLU A 64 -33.89 -5.85 -14.50
C GLU A 64 -33.85 -5.90 -12.98
N SER A 65 -34.92 -6.42 -12.38
CA SER A 65 -35.03 -6.65 -10.94
C SER A 65 -34.32 -7.93 -10.52
N LEU A 66 -33.56 -7.86 -9.44
CA LEU A 66 -32.88 -9.00 -8.82
C LEU A 66 -32.88 -8.89 -7.30
N THR A 67 -32.72 -10.03 -6.63
CA THR A 67 -32.47 -10.12 -5.19
C THR A 67 -31.19 -10.92 -4.98
N LEU A 68 -30.47 -10.62 -3.90
CA LEU A 68 -29.25 -11.33 -3.53
C LEU A 68 -29.59 -12.41 -2.50
N SER A 69 -29.26 -13.68 -2.77
CA SER A 69 -29.41 -14.77 -1.81
C SER A 69 -28.09 -15.17 -1.16
N LYS A 70 -27.00 -15.11 -1.92
CA LYS A 70 -25.65 -15.50 -1.50
C LYS A 70 -24.60 -14.74 -2.29
N LEU A 71 -23.51 -14.38 -1.64
CA LEU A 71 -22.31 -13.84 -2.28
C LEU A 71 -21.07 -14.46 -1.64
N VAL A 72 -20.50 -15.44 -2.35
CA VAL A 72 -19.25 -16.13 -1.97
C VAL A 72 -18.31 -16.08 -3.15
N TYR A 73 -17.10 -15.59 -2.93
CA TYR A 73 -16.08 -15.41 -3.95
C TYR A 73 -14.69 -15.65 -3.36
N LEU A 74 -13.73 -15.90 -4.25
CA LEU A 74 -12.34 -16.14 -3.91
C LEU A 74 -11.50 -15.01 -4.51
N ILE A 75 -10.54 -14.52 -3.74
CA ILE A 75 -9.49 -13.62 -4.22
C ILE A 75 -8.17 -14.37 -4.04
N SER A 76 -7.36 -14.45 -5.09
CA SER A 76 -6.04 -15.09 -5.05
C SER A 76 -4.96 -14.28 -5.75
N ASP A 77 -3.72 -14.77 -5.65
CA ASP A 77 -2.57 -14.28 -6.42
C ASP A 77 -2.35 -12.77 -6.23
N ILE A 78 -2.57 -12.28 -5.00
CA ILE A 78 -2.40 -10.88 -4.68
C ILE A 78 -0.92 -10.53 -4.88
N THR A 79 -0.66 -9.57 -5.77
CA THR A 79 0.69 -9.15 -6.11
C THR A 79 0.82 -7.65 -5.96
N PHE A 80 1.82 -7.22 -5.20
CA PHE A 80 2.20 -5.81 -5.06
C PHE A 80 3.34 -5.52 -6.02
N THR A 81 3.22 -4.51 -6.87
CA THR A 81 4.28 -4.10 -7.80
C THR A 81 4.67 -2.65 -7.54
N ASP A 82 5.94 -2.42 -7.22
CA ASP A 82 6.47 -1.08 -6.93
C ASP A 82 6.62 -0.23 -8.21
N ALA A 83 7.05 1.02 -8.06
CA ALA A 83 7.28 1.94 -9.18
C ALA A 83 8.46 1.53 -10.09
N GLN A 84 9.36 0.66 -9.62
CA GLN A 84 10.49 0.12 -10.39
C GLN A 84 10.14 -1.18 -11.13
N GLY A 85 8.93 -1.72 -10.91
CA GLY A 85 8.47 -2.98 -11.49
C GLY A 85 8.87 -4.22 -10.68
N THR A 86 9.36 -4.06 -9.45
CA THR A 86 9.59 -5.20 -8.54
C THR A 86 8.25 -5.70 -8.02
N SER A 87 8.01 -7.01 -8.14
CA SER A 87 6.76 -7.63 -7.70
C SER A 87 6.96 -8.50 -6.46
N PHE A 88 6.01 -8.41 -5.53
CA PHE A 88 5.94 -9.16 -4.29
C PHE A 88 4.63 -9.94 -4.25
N SER A 89 4.71 -11.27 -4.33
CA SER A 89 3.54 -12.15 -4.27
C SER A 89 3.10 -12.36 -2.82
N ALA A 90 1.81 -12.31 -2.56
CA ALA A 90 1.25 -12.26 -1.23
C ALA A 90 0.27 -13.42 -0.97
N GLY A 91 0.75 -14.43 -0.22
CA GLY A 91 -0.05 -15.59 0.20
C GLY A 91 -0.74 -16.37 -0.94
N ASP A 92 -1.59 -17.33 -0.55
CA ASP A 92 -2.37 -18.15 -1.49
C ASP A 92 -3.70 -17.47 -1.89
N TYR A 93 -4.76 -17.70 -1.12
CA TYR A 93 -6.11 -17.21 -1.45
C TYR A 93 -6.92 -16.86 -0.19
N ASN A 94 -7.94 -16.03 -0.39
CA ASN A 94 -8.95 -15.70 0.60
C ASN A 94 -10.36 -16.02 0.07
N LEU A 95 -11.06 -16.95 0.71
CA LEU A 95 -12.46 -17.28 0.38
C LEU A 95 -13.40 -16.46 1.26
N VAL A 96 -14.11 -15.51 0.67
CA VAL A 96 -15.01 -14.58 1.36
C VAL A 96 -16.45 -15.10 1.32
N ASP A 97 -17.13 -15.09 2.47
CA ASP A 97 -18.58 -15.17 2.54
C ASP A 97 -19.13 -13.83 3.05
N ALA A 98 -19.67 -13.04 2.12
CA ALA A 98 -20.09 -11.67 2.40
C ALA A 98 -21.31 -11.62 3.32
N ARG A 99 -22.21 -12.61 3.20
CA ARG A 99 -23.43 -12.67 4.02
C ARG A 99 -23.07 -13.07 5.45
N GLU A 100 -22.28 -14.13 5.60
CA GLU A 100 -21.89 -14.65 6.90
C GLU A 100 -20.77 -13.83 7.57
N GLY A 101 -20.23 -12.82 6.86
CA GLY A 101 -19.15 -11.97 7.36
C GLY A 101 -17.81 -12.71 7.52
N VAL A 102 -17.65 -13.85 6.84
CA VAL A 102 -16.45 -14.68 6.95
C VAL A 102 -15.36 -14.12 6.05
N ASN A 103 -14.16 -13.97 6.62
CA ASN A 103 -12.95 -13.54 5.92
C ASN A 103 -13.04 -12.16 5.22
N LEU A 104 -13.83 -11.23 5.79
CA LEU A 104 -13.91 -9.83 5.34
C LEU A 104 -12.64 -9.00 5.64
N SER A 105 -11.70 -9.55 6.41
CA SER A 105 -10.37 -8.98 6.62
C SER A 105 -9.32 -10.03 6.29
N PHE A 106 -8.31 -9.64 5.51
CA PHE A 106 -7.26 -10.55 5.06
C PHE A 106 -5.88 -9.87 5.07
N THR A 107 -4.97 -10.43 5.83
CA THR A 107 -3.55 -10.06 5.84
C THR A 107 -2.79 -11.18 5.14
N PRO A 108 -2.37 -11.01 3.87
CA PRO A 108 -1.55 -12.00 3.20
C PRO A 108 -0.18 -12.13 3.87
N ASP A 109 0.43 -13.31 3.72
CA ASP A 109 1.78 -13.59 4.21
C ASP A 109 2.83 -12.94 3.31
N VAL A 110 2.94 -11.62 3.42
CA VAL A 110 3.95 -10.81 2.76
C VAL A 110 4.37 -9.66 3.69
N VAL A 111 5.67 -9.39 3.70
CA VAL A 111 6.24 -8.22 4.36
C VAL A 111 6.93 -7.40 3.28
N ILE A 112 6.55 -6.13 3.17
CA ILE A 112 7.07 -5.18 2.18
C ILE A 112 7.42 -3.87 2.86
N GLU A 113 8.31 -3.08 2.27
CA GLU A 113 8.59 -1.72 2.75
C GLU A 113 7.37 -0.81 2.53
N GLU A 114 7.15 0.14 3.44
CA GLU A 114 6.10 1.15 3.28
C GLU A 114 6.27 1.94 1.98
N GLY A 115 5.19 2.15 1.24
CA GLY A 115 5.28 2.77 -0.08
C GLY A 115 4.00 2.70 -0.88
N THR A 116 4.09 3.14 -2.14
CA THR A 116 2.99 3.05 -3.11
C THR A 116 3.22 1.88 -4.05
N TYR A 117 2.21 1.04 -4.19
CA TYR A 117 2.25 -0.17 -5.02
C TYR A 117 1.02 -0.23 -5.92
N ASN A 118 1.20 -0.78 -7.12
CA ASN A 118 0.08 -1.31 -7.89
C ASN A 118 -0.29 -2.68 -7.34
N VAL A 119 -1.57 -2.91 -7.09
CA VAL A 119 -2.07 -4.20 -6.59
C VAL A 119 -2.87 -4.88 -7.69
N SER A 120 -2.54 -6.14 -7.96
CA SER A 120 -3.32 -7.03 -8.83
C SER A 120 -3.71 -8.30 -8.08
N PHE A 121 -4.80 -8.93 -8.49
CA PHE A 121 -5.32 -10.18 -7.96
C PHE A 121 -6.15 -10.90 -9.04
N THR A 122 -6.45 -12.18 -8.82
CA THR A 122 -7.39 -12.98 -9.62
C THR A 122 -8.68 -13.25 -8.85
#